data_AF-A0A7Y2NWR3-F1
#
_entry.id   AF-A0A7Y2NWR3-F1
#
_cell.length_a   1.000
_cell.length_b   1.000
_cell.length_c   1.000
_cell.angle_alpha   90.00
_cell.angle_beta   90.00
_cell.angle_gamma   90.00
#
_symmetry.space_group_name_H-M   'P 1'
#
loop_
_entity.id
_entity.type
_entity.pdbx_description
1 polymer ?
#
loop_
_entity_poly.entity_id
_entity_poly.type
_entity_poly.pdbx_seq_one_letter_code
_entity_poly.pdbx_strand_id
1 'polypeptide(L)'
;MEDLGPLVWLAIIWFFASFLSAQKKKKQRAEQARRRAQRASQATLPAPPEATSTEPARRTAAPPATAGQGRVDPTQREGSALERMLQQLGAELGQLEGGQRGPMGRDAEVELPSAEEVEEREILDKPVRRVERTPVVRQSRDVVDRDDEAKALVQRRRAAAAERNRPLTLADHRAFDAKIRQAPAKVSAQSRSKSRFSAKQVRQAIVWREILGPPMALRDRQPDRP
;
A
#
# COMPACT_ATOMS: atom_id res chain seq x y z
N MET A 1 -42.90 -34.19 -32.07
CA MET A 1 -41.92 -34.62 -31.05
C MET A 1 -40.51 -34.17 -31.48
N GLU A 2 -40.24 -32.87 -31.64
CA GLU A 2 -38.95 -32.42 -32.22
C GLU A 2 -38.26 -31.24 -31.48
N ASP A 3 -38.82 -30.69 -30.40
CA ASP A 3 -38.24 -29.52 -29.71
C ASP A 3 -37.35 -29.83 -28.49
N LEU A 4 -36.97 -31.10 -28.27
CA LEU A 4 -36.06 -31.48 -27.18
C LEU A 4 -34.56 -31.21 -27.50
N GLY A 5 -34.23 -30.80 -28.73
CA GLY A 5 -32.86 -30.59 -29.21
C GLY A 5 -32.00 -29.60 -28.41
N PRO A 6 -32.45 -28.37 -28.10
CA PRO A 6 -31.57 -27.35 -27.51
C PRO A 6 -31.26 -27.60 -26.03
N LEU A 7 -32.21 -28.16 -25.26
CA LEU A 7 -32.00 -28.46 -23.84
C LEU A 7 -31.01 -29.61 -23.62
N VAL A 8 -31.07 -30.65 -24.47
CA VAL A 8 -30.11 -31.76 -24.43
C VAL A 8 -28.70 -31.25 -24.76
N TRP A 9 -28.57 -30.34 -25.73
CA TRP A 9 -27.28 -29.74 -26.09
C TRP A 9 -26.67 -28.92 -24.95
N LEU A 10 -27.48 -28.13 -24.24
CA LEU A 10 -27.02 -27.38 -23.07
C LEU A 10 -26.57 -28.29 -21.92
N ALA A 11 -27.28 -29.40 -21.69
CA ALA A 11 -26.89 -30.39 -20.69
C ALA A 11 -25.53 -31.04 -21.02
N ILE A 12 -25.27 -31.34 -22.30
CA ILE A 12 -24.00 -31.89 -22.76
C ILE A 12 -22.87 -30.87 -22.60
N ILE A 13 -23.05 -29.61 -23.02
CA ILE A 13 -22.05 -28.54 -22.82
C ILE A 13 -21.74 -28.38 -21.33
N TRP A 14 -22.77 -28.34 -20.49
CA TRP A 14 -22.62 -28.16 -19.05
C TRP A 14 -21.85 -29.32 -18.42
N PHE A 15 -22.15 -30.56 -18.82
CA PHE A 15 -21.44 -31.75 -18.36
C PHE A 15 -19.95 -31.70 -18.76
N PHE A 16 -19.64 -31.35 -20.01
CA PHE A 16 -18.25 -31.20 -20.47
C PHE A 16 -17.51 -30.08 -19.72
N ALA A 17 -18.13 -28.91 -19.54
CA ALA A 17 -17.56 -27.79 -18.80
C ALA A 17 -17.26 -28.17 -17.33
N SER A 18 -18.19 -28.88 -16.69
CA SER A 18 -18.03 -29.40 -15.33
C SER A 18 -16.87 -30.40 -15.25
N PHE A 19 -16.77 -31.32 -16.21
CA PHE A 19 -15.71 -32.32 -16.28
C PHE A 19 -14.31 -31.70 -16.48
N LEU A 20 -14.20 -30.73 -17.38
CA LEU A 20 -12.96 -29.95 -17.61
C LEU A 20 -12.54 -29.17 -16.35
N SER A 21 -13.50 -28.65 -15.58
CA SER A 21 -13.22 -27.94 -14.32
C SER A 21 -12.69 -28.89 -13.23
N ALA A 22 -13.21 -30.12 -13.15
CA ALA A 22 -12.78 -31.13 -12.18
C ALA A 22 -11.34 -31.60 -12.45
N GLN A 23 -10.95 -31.73 -13.72
CA GLN A 23 -9.58 -32.06 -14.13
C GLN A 23 -8.58 -30.97 -13.72
N LYS A 24 -8.94 -29.69 -13.89
CA LYS A 24 -8.08 -28.55 -13.48
C LYS A 24 -7.89 -28.52 -11.96
N LYS A 25 -8.94 -28.77 -11.17
CA LYS A 25 -8.85 -28.83 -9.69
C LYS A 25 -7.90 -29.94 -9.21
N LYS A 26 -7.90 -31.12 -9.85
CA LYS A 26 -6.97 -32.21 -9.51
C LYS A 26 -5.51 -31.83 -9.77
N LYS A 27 -5.22 -31.20 -10.91
CA LYS A 27 -3.85 -30.73 -11.22
C LYS A 27 -3.35 -29.69 -10.22
N GLN A 28 -4.19 -28.73 -9.85
CA GLN A 28 -3.85 -27.70 -8.85
C GLN A 28 -3.55 -28.29 -7.46
N ARG A 29 -4.34 -29.27 -7.00
CA ARG A 29 -4.09 -29.95 -5.72
C ARG A 29 -2.78 -30.75 -5.74
N ALA A 30 -2.47 -31.43 -6.85
CA ALA A 30 -1.21 -32.17 -7.01
C ALA A 30 0.01 -31.23 -7.01
N GLU A 31 -0.09 -30.08 -7.69
CA GLU A 31 0.99 -29.09 -7.71
C GLU A 31 1.18 -28.43 -6.33
N GLN A 32 0.08 -28.13 -5.63
CA GLN A 32 0.14 -27.57 -4.28
C GLN A 32 0.73 -28.57 -3.27
N ALA A 33 0.45 -29.86 -3.40
CA ALA A 33 1.08 -30.92 -2.60
C ALA A 33 2.58 -31.04 -2.88
N ARG A 34 3.01 -30.99 -4.16
CA ARG A 34 4.44 -30.98 -4.53
C ARG A 34 5.18 -29.77 -3.97
N ARG A 35 4.59 -28.57 -4.02
CA ARG A 35 5.18 -27.37 -3.41
C ARG A 35 5.29 -27.46 -1.89
N ARG A 36 4.36 -28.14 -1.21
CA ARG A 36 4.46 -28.40 0.24
C ARG A 36 5.58 -29.39 0.54
N ALA A 37 5.71 -30.47 -0.23
CA ALA A 37 6.79 -31.44 -0.08
C ALA A 37 8.18 -30.81 -0.31
N GLN A 38 8.33 -29.97 -1.35
CA GLN A 38 9.58 -29.26 -1.63
C GLN A 38 9.98 -28.26 -0.53
N ARG A 39 9.01 -27.62 0.15
CA ARG A 39 9.28 -26.75 1.30
C ARG A 39 9.67 -27.54 2.54
N ALA A 40 9.10 -28.73 2.73
CA ALA A 40 9.47 -29.61 3.83
C ALA A 40 10.90 -30.13 3.66
N SER A 41 11.33 -30.46 2.43
CA SER A 41 12.71 -30.92 2.18
C SER A 41 13.75 -29.80 2.24
N GLN A 42 13.39 -28.53 2.00
CA GLN A 42 14.30 -27.38 2.21
C GLN A 42 14.43 -26.94 3.67
N ALA A 43 13.52 -27.37 4.57
CA ALA A 43 13.56 -27.01 5.98
C ALA A 43 14.49 -27.90 6.83
N THR A 44 15.01 -28.99 6.27
CA THR A 44 15.96 -29.89 6.94
C THR A 44 17.40 -29.53 6.58
N LEU A 45 17.84 -28.34 7.01
CA LEU A 45 19.27 -28.07 7.15
C LEU A 45 19.69 -28.52 8.56
N PRO A 46 20.77 -29.32 8.71
CA PRO A 46 21.25 -29.75 10.01
C PRO A 46 21.70 -28.52 10.81
N ALA A 47 21.17 -28.39 12.03
CA ALA A 47 21.58 -27.34 12.95
C ALA A 47 23.06 -27.50 13.34
N PRO A 48 23.85 -26.42 13.38
CA PRO A 48 25.20 -26.46 13.93
C PRO A 48 25.13 -26.78 15.44
N PRO A 49 26.06 -27.59 15.97
CA PRO A 49 26.15 -27.81 17.40
C PRO A 49 26.78 -26.59 18.10
N GLU A 50 26.51 -26.50 19.41
CA GLU A 50 27.20 -25.71 20.44
C GLU A 50 26.60 -24.33 20.80
N ALA A 51 26.09 -24.21 22.03
CA ALA A 51 26.93 -23.82 23.17
C ALA A 51 26.14 -23.93 24.49
N THR A 52 26.74 -24.63 25.44
CA THR A 52 26.35 -24.73 26.85
C THR A 52 26.37 -23.34 27.50
N SER A 53 25.29 -22.96 28.18
CA SER A 53 25.34 -21.88 29.17
C SER A 53 24.47 -22.20 30.38
N THR A 54 25.19 -22.73 31.36
CA THR A 54 25.00 -22.82 32.80
C THR A 54 23.91 -21.92 33.40
N GLU A 55 22.87 -22.58 33.90
CA GLU A 55 21.99 -22.13 34.98
C GLU A 55 22.78 -22.01 36.29
N PRO A 56 22.44 -21.04 37.17
CA PRO A 56 22.17 -21.47 38.53
C PRO A 56 20.95 -20.78 39.18
N ALA A 57 20.05 -21.63 39.65
CA ALA A 57 19.37 -21.61 40.94
C ALA A 57 19.25 -20.27 41.73
N ARG A 58 18.00 -19.80 41.82
CA ARG A 58 17.20 -19.63 43.05
C ARG A 58 17.95 -19.25 44.34
N ARG A 59 17.74 -18.02 44.84
CA ARG A 59 17.63 -17.70 46.28
C ARG A 59 16.87 -16.39 46.53
N THR A 60 15.88 -16.52 47.41
CA THR A 60 15.16 -15.51 48.17
C THR A 60 16.07 -14.59 48.98
N ALA A 61 15.83 -13.27 48.96
CA ALA A 61 15.84 -12.37 50.13
C ALA A 61 15.76 -10.89 49.66
N ALA A 62 14.80 -10.13 50.21
CA ALA A 62 14.83 -8.68 50.19
C ALA A 62 15.90 -8.16 51.17
N PRO A 63 16.54 -7.02 50.86
CA PRO A 63 16.68 -5.95 51.85
C PRO A 63 16.51 -4.53 51.23
N PRO A 64 16.52 -3.45 52.03
CA PRO A 64 15.74 -2.24 51.80
C PRO A 64 16.46 -1.14 51.00
N ALA A 65 15.68 -0.10 50.70
CA ALA A 65 15.98 1.10 49.94
C ALA A 65 17.38 1.71 50.14
N THR A 66 18.06 1.95 49.03
CA THR A 66 19.08 2.99 48.90
C THR A 66 18.63 3.96 47.80
N ALA A 67 18.41 5.21 48.21
CA ALA A 67 18.06 6.32 47.34
C ALA A 67 19.21 6.67 46.38
N GLY A 68 18.84 7.19 45.21
CA GLY A 68 19.69 8.10 44.44
C GLY A 68 20.68 7.46 43.49
N GLN A 69 20.20 6.92 42.36
CA GLN A 69 20.93 7.01 41.09
C GLN A 69 19.91 6.92 39.94
N GLY A 70 19.85 7.98 39.14
CA GLY A 70 18.82 8.25 38.14
C GLY A 70 18.57 7.10 37.18
N ARG A 71 17.41 6.45 37.35
CA ARG A 71 16.74 5.77 36.22
C ARG A 71 16.31 6.87 35.25
N VAL A 72 17.19 7.16 34.30
CA VAL A 72 16.81 7.93 33.11
C VAL A 72 15.73 7.11 32.41
N ASP A 73 14.53 7.68 32.30
CA ASP A 73 13.41 7.05 31.61
C ASP A 73 13.85 6.67 30.18
N PRO A 74 13.49 5.48 29.67
CA PRO A 74 13.85 5.07 28.30
C PRO A 74 13.37 6.09 27.25
N THR A 75 12.25 6.76 27.52
CA THR A 75 11.69 7.83 26.67
C THR A 75 12.57 9.09 26.62
N GLN A 76 13.31 9.40 27.69
CA GLN A 76 14.25 10.52 27.70
C GLN A 76 15.49 10.25 26.83
N ARG A 77 15.95 8.99 26.78
CA ARG A 77 17.07 8.60 25.89
C ARG A 77 16.69 8.73 24.43
N GLU A 78 15.48 8.32 24.08
CA GLU A 78 14.94 8.45 22.72
C GLU A 78 14.79 9.92 22.30
N GLY A 79 14.33 10.80 23.19
CA GLY A 79 14.25 12.24 22.95
C GLY A 79 15.62 12.86 22.60
N SER A 80 16.66 12.56 23.38
CA SER A 80 18.02 13.07 23.14
C SER A 80 18.68 12.51 21.86
N ALA A 81 18.25 11.34 21.40
CA ALA A 81 18.73 10.75 20.15
C ALA A 81 18.07 11.44 18.94
N LEU A 82 16.77 11.75 19.06
CA LEU A 82 16.00 12.42 18.01
C LEU A 82 16.45 13.88 17.84
N GLU A 83 16.74 14.58 18.93
CA GLU A 83 17.27 15.95 18.90
C GLU A 83 18.64 16.04 18.21
N ARG A 84 19.54 15.09 18.48
CA ARG A 84 20.84 15.01 17.79
C ARG A 84 20.68 14.75 16.30
N MET A 85 19.73 13.89 15.91
CA MET A 85 19.46 13.61 14.49
C MET A 85 18.90 14.83 13.76
N LEU A 86 18.02 15.61 14.42
CA LEU A 86 17.48 16.84 13.86
C LEU A 86 18.53 17.93 13.72
N GLN A 87 19.44 18.09 14.69
CA GLN A 87 20.55 19.03 14.58
C GLN A 87 21.51 18.66 13.43
N GLN A 88 21.77 17.36 13.24
CA GLN A 88 22.64 16.88 12.16
C GLN A 88 22.00 17.13 10.78
N LEU A 89 20.69 16.90 10.64
CA LEU A 89 19.95 17.23 9.41
C LEU A 89 19.90 18.74 9.14
N GLY A 90 19.75 19.56 10.19
CA GLY A 90 19.78 21.02 10.07
C GLY A 90 21.15 21.53 9.60
N ALA A 91 22.24 20.94 10.08
CA ALA A 91 23.60 21.29 9.66
C ALA A 91 23.87 20.89 8.19
N GLU A 92 23.39 19.73 7.75
CA GLU A 92 23.51 19.28 6.36
C GLU A 92 22.69 20.17 5.40
N LEU A 93 21.49 20.61 5.80
CA LEU A 93 20.69 21.53 4.99
C LEU A 93 21.30 22.94 4.95
N GLY A 94 21.82 23.44 6.07
CA GLY A 94 22.45 24.77 6.13
C GLY A 94 23.70 24.89 5.25
N GLN A 95 24.41 23.78 5.00
CA GLN A 95 25.54 23.76 4.05
C GLN A 95 25.10 23.86 2.58
N LEU A 96 23.87 23.50 2.24
CA LEU A 96 23.31 23.65 0.88
C LEU A 96 22.78 25.06 0.62
N GLU A 97 22.36 25.79 1.66
CA GLU A 97 21.79 27.14 1.53
C GLU A 97 22.83 28.27 1.48
N GLY A 98 24.06 28.02 1.96
CA GLY A 98 25.15 29.01 1.93
C GLY A 98 25.90 29.13 0.60
N GLY A 99 25.54 28.33 -0.41
CA GLY A 99 26.21 28.29 -1.70
C GLY A 99 25.44 29.07 -2.77
N GLN A 100 26.08 30.10 -3.29
CA GLN A 100 25.72 31.03 -4.37
C GLN A 100 25.45 30.34 -5.73
N ARG A 101 24.62 29.29 -5.76
CA ARG A 101 24.25 28.54 -6.95
C ARG A 101 22.76 28.68 -7.16
N GLY A 102 22.38 29.20 -8.33
CA GLY A 102 20.99 29.18 -8.76
C GLY A 102 20.43 27.75 -8.77
N PRO A 103 19.10 27.59 -8.89
CA PRO A 103 18.37 26.32 -8.69
C PRO A 103 18.76 25.14 -9.60
N MET A 104 19.74 25.31 -10.49
CA MET A 104 20.33 24.25 -11.32
C MET A 104 21.88 24.23 -11.32
N GLY A 105 22.54 24.88 -10.37
CA GLY A 105 24.00 24.94 -10.34
C GLY A 105 24.64 25.72 -11.49
N ARG A 106 23.86 26.61 -12.12
CA ARG A 106 24.30 27.48 -13.23
C ARG A 106 24.52 28.90 -12.71
N ASP A 107 25.59 29.55 -13.18
CA ASP A 107 25.90 30.93 -12.83
C ASP A 107 24.79 31.86 -13.34
N ALA A 108 24.34 32.77 -12.47
CA ALA A 108 23.15 33.61 -12.70
C ALA A 108 23.31 34.65 -13.83
N GLU A 109 24.52 34.82 -14.37
CA GLU A 109 24.85 35.86 -15.36
C GLU A 109 24.71 35.40 -16.83
N VAL A 110 24.31 34.15 -17.10
CA VAL A 110 24.13 33.69 -18.48
C VAL A 110 22.73 34.05 -18.98
N GLU A 111 22.62 35.18 -19.66
CA GLU A 111 21.42 35.63 -20.37
C GLU A 111 21.02 34.63 -21.46
N LEU A 112 19.78 34.13 -21.41
CA LEU A 112 19.26 33.18 -22.40
C LEU A 112 18.81 33.92 -23.66
N PRO A 113 19.04 33.35 -24.86
CA PRO A 113 18.51 33.95 -26.09
C PRO A 113 16.98 33.97 -26.06
N SER A 114 16.40 35.13 -26.42
CA SER A 114 14.96 35.36 -26.49
C SER A 114 14.29 34.35 -27.42
N ALA A 115 13.41 33.52 -26.86
CA ALA A 115 12.58 32.60 -27.64
C ALA A 115 11.41 33.39 -28.24
N GLU A 116 11.52 33.78 -29.51
CA GLU A 116 10.38 34.24 -30.29
C GLU A 116 9.43 33.05 -30.52
N GLU A 117 8.28 33.07 -29.85
CA GLU A 117 7.20 32.12 -30.07
C GLU A 117 6.54 32.39 -31.44
N VAL A 118 6.92 31.61 -32.45
CA VAL A 118 6.22 31.58 -33.74
C VAL A 118 4.92 30.79 -33.53
N GLU A 119 3.82 31.50 -33.26
CA GLU A 119 2.47 30.91 -33.26
C GLU A 119 2.08 30.50 -34.68
N GLU A 120 2.27 29.22 -35.01
CA GLU A 120 1.69 28.62 -36.23
C GLU A 120 0.16 28.56 -36.08
N ARG A 121 -0.53 29.57 -36.62
CA ARG A 121 -1.98 29.55 -36.79
C ARG A 121 -2.37 28.53 -37.88
N GLU A 122 -2.53 27.28 -37.48
CA GLU A 122 -3.12 26.25 -38.34
C GLU A 122 -4.62 26.53 -38.52
N ILE A 123 -4.98 27.17 -39.63
CA ILE A 123 -6.37 27.46 -40.01
C ILE A 123 -7.04 26.14 -40.38
N LEU A 124 -7.87 25.61 -39.48
CA LEU A 124 -8.68 24.41 -39.71
C LEU A 124 -9.91 24.73 -40.57
N ASP A 125 -9.70 25.04 -41.84
CA ASP A 125 -10.74 25.21 -42.87
C ASP A 125 -11.29 23.85 -43.30
N LYS A 126 -12.03 23.18 -42.40
CA LYS A 126 -12.83 22.01 -42.75
C LYS A 126 -14.30 22.41 -42.76
N PRO A 127 -15.03 22.24 -43.88
CA PRO A 127 -16.46 22.53 -43.92
C PRO A 127 -17.17 21.59 -42.94
N VAL A 128 -17.68 22.16 -41.84
CA VAL A 128 -18.51 21.45 -40.88
C VAL A 128 -19.78 21.01 -41.60
N ARG A 129 -19.88 19.72 -41.93
CA ARG A 129 -21.10 19.09 -42.44
C ARG A 129 -22.18 19.34 -41.40
N ARG A 130 -23.18 20.18 -41.72
CA ARG A 130 -24.36 20.40 -40.88
C ARG A 130 -25.02 19.05 -40.66
N VAL A 131 -24.93 18.53 -39.44
CA VAL A 131 -25.72 17.38 -39.02
C VAL A 131 -27.14 17.88 -38.90
N GLU A 132 -27.98 17.52 -39.88
CA GLU A 132 -29.42 17.73 -39.81
C GLU A 132 -29.92 17.11 -38.51
N ARG A 133 -30.53 17.94 -37.65
CA ARG A 133 -31.12 17.52 -36.39
C ARG A 133 -32.35 16.67 -36.70
N THR A 134 -32.13 15.38 -36.93
CA THR A 134 -33.21 14.41 -36.81
C THR A 134 -33.79 14.53 -35.39
N PRO A 135 -35.12 14.63 -35.22
CA PRO A 135 -35.72 14.62 -33.90
C PRO A 135 -35.52 13.22 -33.31
N VAL A 136 -34.40 13.02 -32.63
CA VAL A 136 -34.16 11.82 -31.84
C VAL A 136 -35.16 11.87 -30.70
N VAL A 137 -36.21 11.04 -30.80
CA VAL A 137 -37.13 10.76 -29.69
C VAL A 137 -36.29 10.14 -28.59
N ARG A 138 -35.87 10.96 -27.63
CA ARG A 138 -35.11 10.49 -26.48
C ARG A 138 -36.06 9.64 -25.66
N GLN A 139 -35.76 8.34 -25.55
CA GLN A 139 -36.48 7.47 -24.62
C GLN A 139 -36.44 8.13 -23.24
N SER A 140 -37.61 8.23 -22.60
CA SER A 140 -37.72 8.77 -21.25
C SER A 140 -36.79 7.96 -20.34
N ARG A 141 -35.90 8.65 -19.64
CA ARG A 141 -35.02 8.01 -18.67
C ARG A 141 -35.88 7.58 -17.47
N ASP A 142 -35.80 6.32 -17.09
CA ASP A 142 -36.38 5.87 -15.83
C ASP A 142 -35.72 6.62 -14.67
N VAL A 143 -36.56 7.24 -13.85
CA VAL A 143 -36.12 7.91 -12.62
C VAL A 143 -35.85 6.79 -11.61
N VAL A 144 -34.60 6.36 -11.53
CA VAL A 144 -34.16 5.38 -10.52
C VAL A 144 -33.91 6.11 -9.21
N ASP A 145 -34.85 5.99 -8.28
CA ASP A 145 -34.68 6.46 -6.90
C ASP A 145 -33.68 5.55 -6.17
N ARG A 146 -32.55 6.12 -5.75
CA ARG A 146 -31.46 5.42 -5.04
C ARG A 146 -31.39 5.78 -3.56
N ASP A 147 -32.34 6.56 -3.06
CA ASP A 147 -32.28 7.09 -1.70
C ASP A 147 -32.38 5.97 -0.66
N ASP A 148 -33.15 4.94 -0.94
CA ASP A 148 -33.33 3.80 -0.03
C ASP A 148 -32.09 2.88 0.02
N GLU A 149 -31.40 2.70 -1.11
CA GLU A 149 -30.12 1.99 -1.13
C GLU A 149 -29.03 2.75 -0.35
N ALA A 150 -29.00 4.07 -0.51
CA ALA A 150 -28.07 4.94 0.20
C ALA A 150 -28.32 4.90 1.72
N LYS A 151 -29.59 4.97 2.16
CA LYS A 151 -29.97 4.83 3.58
C LYS A 151 -29.53 3.49 4.14
N ALA A 152 -29.78 2.39 3.42
CA ALA A 152 -29.38 1.05 3.86
C ALA A 152 -27.86 0.91 4.01
N LEU A 153 -27.08 1.53 3.12
CA LEU A 153 -25.62 1.55 3.21
C LEU A 153 -25.12 2.34 4.42
N VAL A 154 -25.72 3.51 4.68
CA VAL A 154 -25.38 4.34 5.86
C VAL A 154 -25.70 3.60 7.15
N GLN A 155 -26.85 2.92 7.24
CA GLN A 155 -27.20 2.12 8.41
C GLN A 155 -26.19 0.99 8.65
N ARG A 156 -25.78 0.26 7.61
CA ARG A 156 -24.73 -0.78 7.73
C ARG A 156 -23.40 -0.21 8.23
N ARG A 157 -22.99 0.97 7.72
CA ARG A 157 -21.77 1.64 8.18
C ARG A 157 -21.86 2.04 9.65
N ARG A 158 -23.01 2.56 10.08
CA ARG A 158 -23.26 2.95 11.48
C ARG A 158 -23.23 1.74 12.41
N ALA A 159 -23.86 0.63 12.02
CA ALA A 159 -23.83 -0.62 12.78
C ALA A 159 -22.40 -1.16 12.92
N ALA A 160 -21.67 -1.25 11.81
CA ALA A 160 -20.27 -1.70 11.83
C ALA A 160 -19.35 -0.77 12.64
N ALA A 161 -19.62 0.54 12.66
CA ALA A 161 -18.88 1.48 13.50
C ALA A 161 -19.22 1.28 15.00
N ALA A 162 -20.49 1.07 15.34
CA ALA A 162 -20.91 0.79 16.71
C ALA A 162 -20.28 -0.49 17.26
N GLU A 163 -20.19 -1.54 16.45
CA GLU A 163 -19.51 -2.79 16.82
C GLU A 163 -18.01 -2.58 17.10
N ARG A 164 -17.33 -1.74 16.32
CA ARG A 164 -15.91 -1.42 16.51
C ARG A 164 -15.67 -0.51 17.72
N ASN A 165 -16.59 0.40 17.99
CA ASN A 165 -16.48 1.38 19.07
C ASN A 165 -17.00 0.86 20.42
N ARG A 166 -17.37 -0.43 20.52
CA ARG A 166 -17.75 -1.02 21.80
C ARG A 166 -16.57 -0.94 22.79
N PRO A 167 -16.84 -0.78 24.10
CA PRO A 167 -15.79 -0.78 25.11
C PRO A 167 -15.01 -2.10 25.05
N LEU A 168 -13.68 -2.01 25.04
CA LEU A 168 -12.82 -3.19 25.05
C LEU A 168 -12.91 -3.87 26.42
N THR A 169 -13.13 -5.18 26.40
CA THR A 169 -13.18 -6.00 27.62
C THR A 169 -11.83 -6.66 27.88
N LEU A 170 -11.59 -7.11 29.11
CA LEU A 170 -10.38 -7.88 29.45
C LEU A 170 -10.22 -9.15 28.60
N ALA A 171 -11.32 -9.75 28.14
CA ALA A 171 -11.27 -10.89 27.22
C ALA A 171 -10.71 -10.51 25.85
N ASP A 172 -11.09 -9.34 25.31
CA ASP A 172 -10.57 -8.80 24.05
C ASP A 172 -9.06 -8.54 24.14
N HIS A 173 -8.60 -8.00 25.28
CA HIS A 173 -7.17 -7.80 25.54
C HIS A 173 -6.40 -9.13 25.56
N ARG A 174 -6.90 -10.14 26.26
CA ARG A 174 -6.27 -11.48 26.30
C ARG A 174 -6.23 -12.13 24.92
N ALA A 175 -7.29 -11.99 24.13
CA ALA A 175 -7.35 -12.50 22.76
C ALA A 175 -6.32 -11.80 21.85
N PHE A 176 -6.16 -10.49 22.00
CA PHE A 176 -5.14 -9.72 21.30
C PHE A 176 -3.73 -10.15 21.68
N ASP A 177 -3.45 -10.30 22.98
CA ASP A 177 -2.14 -10.76 23.46
C ASP A 177 -1.80 -12.17 22.97
N ALA A 178 -2.77 -13.08 22.98
CA ALA A 178 -2.62 -14.42 22.42
C ALA A 178 -2.28 -14.35 20.92
N LYS A 179 -2.95 -13.47 20.18
CA LYS A 179 -2.69 -13.25 18.75
C LYS A 179 -1.30 -12.67 18.49
N ILE A 180 -0.82 -11.74 19.32
CA ILE A 180 0.54 -11.21 19.22
C ILE A 180 1.56 -12.32 19.48
N ARG A 181 1.39 -13.10 20.55
CA ARG A 181 2.32 -14.18 20.91
C ARG A 181 2.36 -15.29 19.87
N GLN A 182 1.24 -15.56 19.20
CA GLN A 182 1.14 -16.56 18.14
C GLN A 182 1.54 -16.04 16.77
N ALA A 183 1.66 -14.72 16.56
CA ALA A 183 2.06 -14.16 15.28
C ALA A 183 3.53 -14.53 15.01
N PRO A 184 3.84 -15.42 14.03
CA PRO A 184 5.23 -15.67 13.69
C PRO A 184 5.84 -14.35 13.21
N ALA A 185 7.12 -14.11 13.52
CA ALA A 185 7.90 -12.94 13.09
C ALA A 185 7.94 -12.67 11.56
N LYS A 186 7.24 -13.50 10.77
CA LYS A 186 7.10 -13.48 9.31
C LYS A 186 6.34 -12.26 8.76
N VAL A 187 5.55 -11.54 9.57
CA VAL A 187 4.81 -10.35 9.09
C VAL A 187 5.78 -9.20 8.76
N SER A 188 6.89 -9.07 9.49
CA SER A 188 7.90 -8.03 9.22
C SER A 188 8.68 -8.31 7.92
N ALA A 189 8.97 -9.58 7.62
CA ALA A 189 9.66 -9.98 6.40
C ALA A 189 8.77 -9.89 5.14
N GLN A 190 7.47 -10.20 5.25
CA GLN A 190 6.53 -10.09 4.12
C GLN A 190 6.11 -8.64 3.84
N SER A 191 6.20 -7.73 4.82
CA SER A 191 5.97 -6.30 4.61
C SER A 191 7.13 -5.60 3.91
N ARG A 192 8.38 -6.02 4.17
CA ARG A 192 9.57 -5.40 3.55
C ARG A 192 9.88 -5.96 2.15
N SER A 193 9.56 -7.22 1.87
CA SER A 193 9.82 -7.85 0.56
C SER A 193 8.72 -7.64 -0.49
N LYS A 194 7.57 -7.07 -0.11
CA LYS A 194 6.48 -6.73 -1.03
C LYS A 194 6.44 -5.23 -1.31
N SER A 195 7.55 -4.65 -1.77
CA SER A 195 7.41 -3.47 -2.61
C SER A 195 6.56 -3.90 -3.80
N ARG A 196 5.33 -3.38 -3.90
CA ARG A 196 4.43 -3.66 -5.03
C ARG A 196 5.01 -3.18 -6.36
N PHE A 197 6.05 -2.36 -6.30
CA PHE A 197 6.70 -1.73 -7.43
C PHE A 197 8.11 -2.29 -7.60
N SER A 198 8.46 -2.63 -8.83
CA SER A 198 9.82 -3.01 -9.19
C SER A 198 10.78 -1.82 -9.06
N ALA A 199 12.07 -2.09 -8.84
CA ALA A 199 13.10 -1.03 -8.82
C ALA A 199 13.12 -0.20 -10.12
N LYS A 200 12.73 -0.79 -11.27
CA LYS A 200 12.58 -0.07 -12.54
C LYS A 200 11.40 0.93 -12.49
N GLN A 201 10.27 0.55 -11.91
CA GLN A 201 9.11 1.42 -11.74
C GLN A 201 9.40 2.57 -10.78
N VAL A 202 10.14 2.31 -9.69
CA VAL A 202 10.58 3.36 -8.77
C VAL A 202 11.51 4.35 -9.47
N ARG A 203 12.49 3.87 -10.23
CA ARG A 203 13.39 4.75 -11.01
C ARG A 203 12.64 5.57 -12.06
N GLN A 204 11.70 4.96 -12.79
CA GLN A 204 10.86 5.70 -13.73
C GLN A 204 10.03 6.77 -13.03
N ALA A 205 9.41 6.46 -11.88
CA ALA A 205 8.64 7.44 -11.12
C ALA A 205 9.49 8.64 -10.66
N ILE A 206 10.78 8.42 -10.33
CA ILE A 206 11.71 9.51 -10.00
C ILE A 206 11.99 10.36 -11.24
N VAL A 207 12.31 9.75 -12.38
CA VAL A 207 12.56 10.47 -13.65
C VAL A 207 11.33 11.28 -14.07
N TRP A 208 10.12 10.69 -13.99
CA TRP A 208 8.88 11.40 -14.31
C TRP A 208 8.60 12.56 -13.36
N ARG A 209 8.98 12.44 -12.07
CA ARG A 209 8.87 13.54 -11.11
C ARG A 209 9.87 14.67 -11.39
N GLU A 210 11.03 14.36 -11.97
CA GLU A 210 12.03 15.36 -12.32
C GLU A 210 11.68 16.09 -13.62
N ILE A 211 11.13 15.39 -14.61
CA ILE A 211 10.71 15.96 -15.90
C ILE A 211 9.36 16.70 -15.80
N LEU A 212 8.38 16.14 -15.08
CA LEU A 212 7.01 16.68 -15.01
C LEU A 212 6.71 17.41 -13.68
N GLY A 213 7.67 17.44 -12.77
CA GLY A 213 7.49 17.95 -11.41
C GLY A 213 6.70 16.99 -10.50
N PRO A 214 6.44 17.39 -9.24
CA PRO A 214 5.64 16.60 -8.31
C PRO A 214 4.23 16.34 -8.88
N PRO A 215 3.67 15.13 -8.71
CA PRO A 215 2.31 14.83 -9.14
C PRO A 215 1.34 15.81 -8.48
N MET A 216 0.29 16.21 -9.20
CA MET A 216 -0.64 17.27 -8.74
C MET A 216 -1.22 17.02 -7.35
N ALA A 217 -1.45 15.76 -6.98
CA ALA A 217 -1.92 15.36 -5.65
C ALA A 217 -0.96 15.72 -4.49
N LEU A 218 0.29 16.09 -4.78
CA LEU A 218 1.29 16.55 -3.80
C LEU A 218 1.56 18.06 -3.87
N ARG A 219 1.03 18.78 -4.87
CA ARG A 219 1.26 20.23 -5.02
C ARG A 219 0.48 21.05 -3.99
N ASP A 220 -0.70 20.59 -3.58
CA ASP A 220 -1.57 21.34 -2.64
C ASP A 220 -1.09 21.32 -1.17
N ARG A 221 0.04 20.65 -0.89
CA ARG A 221 0.61 20.56 0.46
C ARG A 221 1.86 21.40 0.65
N GLN A 222 2.18 22.25 -0.33
CA GLN A 222 3.26 23.20 -0.22
C GLN A 222 2.66 24.45 0.46
N PRO A 223 2.99 24.72 1.74
CA PRO A 223 2.51 25.94 2.39
C PRO A 223 3.00 27.12 1.57
N ASP A 224 2.10 28.07 1.29
CA ASP A 224 2.40 29.32 0.62
C ASP A 224 3.70 29.89 1.20
N ARG A 225 4.73 29.97 0.35
CA ARG A 225 5.94 30.70 0.68
C ARG A 225 5.56 32.19 0.68
N PRO A 226 5.88 32.96 1.72
CA PRO A 226 5.72 34.41 1.72
C PRO A 226 6.59 35.08 0.65
#